data_AF-A0A9Q0Q755-F1
#
_entry.id   AF-A0A9Q0Q755-F1
#
_cell.length_a   1.000
_cell.length_b   1.000
_cell.length_c   1.000
_cell.angle_alpha   90.00
_cell.angle_beta   90.00
_cell.angle_gamma   90.00
#
_symmetry.space_group_name_H-M   'P 1'
#
loop_
_entity.id
_entity.type
_entity.pdbx_description
1 polymer ?
#
loop_
_entity_poly.entity_id
_entity_poly.type
_entity_poly.pdbx_seq_one_letter_code
_entity_poly.pdbx_strand_id
1 'polypeptide(L)'
;MEPPENYSTSTFAVPFEDAKKIILRWDSTASDEARERMIFDGDREEVDLYLQAVDEIQKSMSSTSISPPSSSHHHDQDNNSNKVNSAIQIAMARLEDEFRNILINHTSPVEVDSLLISDHAPAPASSLNRNTSSVRSSNEFDQEEVGGGGDHVDALDPIQRADSSNSSASYRSTSSIREIHLIPQEAVADLQSIAKRMISAGYLRECIQVYGSVRKSAVDASFRRLGIEKLSIGDIQRLEWEALETKIRRWIRAARVCVRILFASEKKLCEDIFYGIGTAIDDACFMETVKGPAIQLFNFAEAISISRRSP
;
A
#
# COMPACT_ATOMS: atom_id res chain seq x y z
N MET A 1 43.64 25.88 18.72
CA MET A 1 42.23 25.51 18.48
C MET A 1 41.96 25.94 17.05
N GLU A 2 42.27 25.07 16.10
CA GLU A 2 41.95 25.30 14.68
C GLU A 2 40.44 25.10 14.47
N PRO A 3 39.79 25.91 13.63
CA PRO A 3 38.40 25.70 13.26
C PRO A 3 38.27 24.55 12.26
N PRO A 4 37.14 23.83 12.22
CA PRO A 4 36.99 22.65 11.37
C PRO A 4 36.79 23.08 9.91
N GLU A 5 37.45 22.36 9.01
CA GLU A 5 37.28 22.46 7.57
C GLU A 5 35.89 21.95 7.16
N ASN A 6 35.07 22.83 6.59
CA ASN A 6 33.85 22.45 5.91
C ASN A 6 34.20 21.74 4.60
N TYR A 7 34.03 20.42 4.55
CA TYR A 7 33.94 19.68 3.30
C TYR A 7 32.64 20.07 2.59
N SER A 8 32.73 21.13 1.79
CA SER A 8 31.73 21.44 0.77
C SER A 8 31.85 20.36 -0.31
N THR A 9 30.97 19.36 -0.28
CA THR A 9 30.74 18.47 -1.41
C THR A 9 30.30 19.34 -2.58
N SER A 10 31.23 19.65 -3.48
CA SER A 10 30.97 20.41 -4.70
C SER A 10 30.11 19.56 -5.63
N THR A 11 28.79 19.64 -5.48
CA THR A 11 27.84 19.16 -6.49
C THR A 11 28.06 19.98 -7.76
N PHE A 12 28.83 19.43 -8.69
CA PHE A 12 29.01 20.02 -10.01
C PHE A 12 27.66 19.95 -10.73
N ALA A 13 26.94 21.07 -10.78
CA ALA A 13 25.70 21.17 -11.55
C ALA A 13 26.02 20.90 -13.04
N VAL A 14 25.30 19.95 -13.63
CA VAL A 14 25.44 19.61 -15.05
C VAL A 14 25.01 20.82 -15.89
N PRO A 15 25.85 21.35 -16.80
CA PRO A 15 25.45 22.42 -17.69
C PRO A 15 24.29 21.99 -18.59
N PHE A 16 23.34 22.89 -18.86
CA PHE A 16 22.14 22.60 -19.65
C PHE A 16 22.39 21.90 -21.01
N GLU A 17 23.43 22.31 -21.74
CA GLU A 17 23.76 21.67 -23.03
C GLU A 17 24.32 20.25 -22.86
N ASP A 18 24.97 19.96 -21.74
CA ASP A 18 25.44 18.60 -21.44
C ASP A 18 24.30 17.74 -20.91
N ALA A 19 23.38 18.31 -20.12
CA ALA A 19 22.16 17.66 -19.69
C ALA A 19 21.34 17.18 -20.90
N LYS A 20 21.17 18.02 -21.94
CA LYS A 20 20.51 17.62 -23.19
C LYS A 20 21.19 16.42 -23.85
N LYS A 21 22.51 16.43 -23.97
CA LYS A 21 23.24 15.31 -24.59
C LYS A 21 23.06 14.02 -23.79
N ILE A 22 23.08 14.10 -22.46
CA ILE A 22 22.82 12.96 -21.58
C ILE A 22 21.43 12.39 -21.84
N ILE A 23 20.39 13.23 -21.90
CA ILE A 23 19.02 12.78 -22.17
C ILE A 23 18.90 12.15 -23.57
N LEU A 24 19.42 12.82 -24.60
CA LEU A 24 19.31 12.35 -25.99
C LEU A 24 20.05 11.03 -26.25
N ARG A 25 21.11 10.75 -25.46
CA ARG A 25 21.81 9.46 -25.52
C ARG A 25 20.89 8.28 -25.15
N TRP A 26 19.84 8.53 -24.37
CA TRP A 26 18.88 7.53 -23.91
C TRP A 26 17.55 7.59 -24.67
N ASP A 27 17.51 8.26 -25.83
CA ASP A 27 16.35 8.22 -26.71
C ASP A 27 16.22 6.85 -27.38
N SER A 28 15.23 6.08 -26.94
CA SER A 28 14.95 4.72 -27.44
C SER A 28 14.48 4.69 -28.90
N THR A 29 14.11 5.84 -29.47
CA THR A 29 13.77 5.96 -30.90
C THR A 29 15.00 6.17 -31.78
N ALA A 30 16.12 6.60 -31.18
CA ALA A 30 17.35 6.96 -31.89
C ALA A 30 18.44 5.87 -31.82
N SER A 31 18.41 4.98 -30.82
CA SER A 31 19.42 3.95 -30.61
C SER A 31 18.81 2.64 -30.10
N ASP A 32 19.25 1.52 -30.68
CA ASP A 32 18.86 0.18 -30.24
C ASP A 32 19.49 -0.14 -28.87
N GLU A 33 20.70 0.32 -28.61
CA GLU A 33 21.38 0.18 -27.31
C GLU A 33 20.60 0.91 -26.20
N ALA A 34 20.10 2.12 -26.48
CA ALA A 34 19.25 2.86 -25.55
C ALA A 34 17.93 2.13 -25.29
N ARG A 35 17.40 1.40 -26.26
CA ARG A 35 16.16 0.63 -26.11
C ARG A 35 16.32 -0.61 -25.23
N GLU A 36 17.50 -1.25 -25.24
CA GLU A 36 17.73 -2.52 -24.53
C GLU A 36 18.37 -2.36 -23.16
N ARG A 37 19.32 -1.44 -23.00
CA ARG A 37 20.00 -1.20 -21.72
C ARG A 37 19.08 -0.42 -20.79
N MET A 38 19.12 -0.70 -19.48
CA MET A 38 18.48 0.09 -18.42
C MET A 38 19.55 0.87 -17.62
N ILE A 39 19.24 2.10 -17.24
CA ILE A 39 20.10 3.03 -16.51
C ILE A 39 20.26 2.53 -15.08
N PHE A 40 19.17 2.08 -14.47
CA PHE A 40 19.15 1.64 -13.07
C PHE A 40 19.74 0.24 -12.84
N ASP A 41 20.00 -0.50 -13.92
CA ASP A 41 20.81 -1.73 -13.90
C ASP A 41 22.33 -1.42 -14.00
N GLY A 42 22.70 -0.16 -14.22
CA GLY A 42 24.07 0.34 -14.36
C GLY A 42 24.72 0.73 -13.02
N ASP A 43 25.72 1.60 -13.10
CA ASP A 43 26.37 2.16 -11.91
C ASP A 43 25.56 3.34 -11.31
N ARG A 44 25.75 3.61 -10.02
CA ARG A 44 25.05 4.71 -9.33
C ARG A 44 25.44 6.07 -9.87
N GLU A 45 26.65 6.22 -10.41
CA GLU A 45 27.13 7.48 -10.98
C GLU A 45 26.36 7.85 -12.26
N GLU A 46 26.07 6.89 -13.13
CA GLU A 46 25.29 7.05 -14.35
C GLU A 46 23.82 7.35 -14.04
N VAL A 47 23.26 6.70 -13.01
CA VAL A 47 21.92 7.01 -12.48
C VAL A 47 21.88 8.46 -11.98
N ASP A 48 22.80 8.84 -11.11
CA ASP A 48 22.84 10.18 -10.51
C ASP A 48 23.06 11.26 -11.58
N LEU A 49 23.95 11.01 -12.55
CA LEU A 49 24.19 11.91 -13.67
C LEU A 49 22.94 12.11 -14.53
N TYR A 50 22.21 11.01 -14.81
CA TYR A 50 20.96 11.09 -15.57
C TYR A 50 19.89 11.88 -14.81
N LEU A 51 19.71 11.58 -13.52
CA LEU A 51 18.74 12.27 -12.68
C LEU A 51 19.04 13.77 -12.53
N GLN A 52 20.31 14.15 -12.41
CA GLN A 52 20.74 15.56 -12.42
C GLN A 52 20.47 16.24 -13.76
N ALA A 53 20.69 15.54 -14.88
CA ALA A 53 20.36 16.06 -16.20
C ALA A 53 18.85 16.33 -16.32
N VAL A 54 17.99 15.43 -15.82
CA VAL A 54 16.53 15.65 -15.77
C VAL A 54 16.19 16.90 -14.95
N ASP A 55 16.78 17.06 -13.77
CA ASP A 55 16.52 18.21 -12.89
C ASP A 55 16.90 19.54 -13.57
N GLU A 56 18.03 19.58 -14.28
CA GLU A 56 18.46 20.78 -15.01
C GLU A 56 17.54 21.12 -16.20
N ILE A 57 17.04 20.11 -16.93
CA ILE A 57 16.05 20.30 -18.00
C ILE A 57 14.74 20.86 -17.43
N GLN A 58 14.25 20.31 -16.32
CA GLN A 58 13.03 20.80 -15.65
C GLN A 58 13.19 22.23 -15.13
N LYS A 59 14.33 22.54 -14.50
CA LYS A 59 14.66 23.89 -14.03
C LYS A 59 14.68 24.90 -15.19
N SER A 60 15.23 24.51 -16.34
CA SER A 60 15.25 25.35 -17.54
C SER A 60 13.85 25.61 -18.12
N MET A 61 12.94 24.63 -18.07
CA MET A 61 11.53 24.84 -18.42
C MET A 61 10.87 25.89 -17.52
N SER A 62 11.02 25.74 -16.20
CA SER A 62 10.39 26.65 -15.23
C SER A 62 10.88 28.09 -15.37
N SER A 63 12.16 28.29 -15.71
CA SER A 63 12.77 29.61 -15.91
C SER A 63 12.27 30.30 -17.18
N THR A 64 11.98 29.53 -18.23
CA THR A 64 11.47 30.05 -19.51
C THR A 64 10.02 30.56 -19.37
N SER A 65 9.20 29.93 -18.51
CA SER A 65 7.79 30.31 -18.33
C SER A 65 7.57 31.60 -17.52
N ILE A 66 8.60 32.11 -16.82
CA ILE A 66 8.49 33.27 -15.92
C ILE A 66 8.95 34.58 -16.58
N SER A 67 9.68 34.50 -17.70
CA SER A 67 10.24 35.68 -18.36
C SER A 67 9.17 36.46 -19.14
N PRO A 68 9.04 37.80 -18.98
CA PRO A 68 8.09 38.60 -19.74
C PRO A 68 8.41 38.59 -21.24
N PRO A 69 7.40 38.68 -22.13
CA PRO A 69 7.60 38.63 -23.57
C PRO A 69 8.44 39.84 -24.00
N SER A 70 9.75 39.60 -24.19
CA SER A 70 10.70 40.60 -24.65
C SER A 70 10.71 40.58 -26.18
N SER A 71 10.26 41.68 -26.78
CA SER A 71 9.83 41.78 -28.17
C SER A 71 10.96 41.92 -29.21
N SER A 72 12.06 41.15 -29.11
CA SER A 72 13.12 41.24 -30.13
C SER A 72 13.85 39.96 -30.55
N HIS A 73 13.62 38.79 -29.92
CA HIS A 73 14.28 37.51 -30.30
C HIS A 73 13.30 36.31 -30.30
N HIS A 74 12.25 36.36 -31.14
CA HIS A 74 11.24 35.29 -31.18
C HIS A 74 11.77 33.95 -31.75
N HIS A 75 12.60 33.97 -32.80
CA HIS A 75 13.01 32.73 -33.47
C HIS A 75 13.93 31.82 -32.63
N ASP A 76 14.88 32.39 -31.88
CA ASP A 76 15.83 31.60 -31.08
C ASP A 76 15.20 31.09 -29.78
N GLN A 77 14.30 31.87 -29.17
CA GLN A 77 13.57 31.48 -27.96
C GLN A 77 12.60 30.32 -28.25
N ASP A 78 11.89 30.36 -29.38
CA ASP A 78 10.95 29.31 -29.78
C ASP A 78 11.68 28.00 -30.11
N ASN A 79 12.84 28.09 -30.78
CA ASN A 79 13.67 26.92 -31.07
C ASN A 79 14.24 26.28 -29.79
N ASN A 80 14.67 27.10 -28.82
CA ASN A 80 15.17 26.58 -27.55
C ASN A 80 14.04 25.94 -26.71
N SER A 81 12.87 26.57 -26.65
CA SER A 81 11.69 26.03 -25.96
C SER A 81 11.30 24.65 -26.52
N ASN A 82 11.24 24.52 -27.85
CA ASN A 82 10.92 23.25 -28.51
C ASN A 82 11.95 22.15 -28.19
N LYS A 83 13.24 22.49 -28.15
CA LYS A 83 14.31 21.53 -27.78
C LYS A 83 14.18 21.07 -26.33
N VAL A 84 13.86 21.97 -25.40
CA VAL A 84 13.62 21.61 -23.99
C VAL A 84 12.38 20.73 -23.87
N ASN A 85 11.30 21.07 -24.57
CA ASN A 85 10.07 20.27 -24.58
C ASN A 85 10.29 18.87 -25.16
N SER A 86 11.13 18.74 -26.19
CA SER A 86 11.52 17.43 -26.71
C SER A 86 12.38 16.65 -25.72
N ALA A 87 13.38 17.30 -25.09
CA ALA A 87 14.23 16.65 -24.10
C ALA A 87 13.44 16.16 -22.87
N ILE A 88 12.50 16.95 -22.36
CA ILE A 88 11.67 16.51 -21.22
C ILE A 88 10.78 15.33 -21.61
N GLN A 89 10.22 15.29 -22.82
CA GLN A 89 9.41 14.16 -23.28
C GLN A 89 10.22 12.86 -23.35
N ILE A 90 11.44 12.94 -23.91
CA ILE A 90 12.36 11.80 -23.97
C ILE A 90 12.74 11.36 -22.55
N ALA A 91 13.07 12.30 -21.67
CA ALA A 91 13.40 12.01 -20.28
C ALA A 91 12.25 11.32 -19.54
N MET A 92 11.03 11.80 -19.69
CA MET A 92 9.86 11.24 -18.99
C MET A 92 9.47 9.86 -19.54
N ALA A 93 9.52 9.66 -20.87
CA ALA A 93 9.34 8.34 -21.47
C ALA A 93 10.37 7.35 -20.94
N ARG A 94 11.64 7.78 -20.83
CA ARG A 94 12.70 6.94 -20.30
C ARG A 94 12.52 6.60 -18.83
N LEU A 95 12.19 7.59 -18.00
CA LEU A 95 11.91 7.38 -16.59
C LEU A 95 10.69 6.46 -16.37
N GLU A 96 9.69 6.52 -17.26
CA GLU A 96 8.56 5.59 -17.24
C GLU A 96 9.03 4.13 -17.45
N ASP A 97 9.90 3.90 -18.43
CA ASP A 97 10.46 2.58 -18.72
C ASP A 97 11.31 2.04 -17.56
N GLU A 98 12.18 2.87 -16.96
CA GLU A 98 12.99 2.50 -15.80
C GLU A 98 12.10 2.18 -14.59
N PHE A 99 11.08 3.02 -14.32
CA PHE A 99 10.13 2.80 -13.24
C PHE A 99 9.40 1.47 -13.40
N ARG A 100 8.99 1.15 -14.63
CA ARG A 100 8.38 -0.14 -14.98
C ARG A 100 9.36 -1.30 -14.76
N ASN A 101 10.60 -1.18 -15.24
CA ASN A 101 11.62 -2.22 -15.15
C ASN A 101 11.95 -2.57 -13.69
N ILE A 102 12.21 -1.56 -12.86
CA ILE A 102 12.49 -1.74 -11.42
C ILE A 102 11.30 -2.44 -10.73
N LEU A 103 10.07 -2.01 -11.01
CA LEU A 103 8.88 -2.65 -10.46
C LEU A 103 8.78 -4.11 -10.89
N ILE A 104 8.99 -4.44 -12.17
CA ILE A 104 8.89 -5.81 -12.68
C ILE A 104 9.96 -6.71 -12.02
N ASN A 105 11.20 -6.25 -11.94
CA ASN A 105 12.32 -7.06 -11.45
C ASN A 105 12.25 -7.35 -9.94
N HIS A 106 11.61 -6.46 -9.17
CA HIS A 106 11.49 -6.61 -7.72
C HIS A 106 10.10 -7.03 -7.23
N THR A 107 9.14 -7.21 -8.14
CA THR A 107 7.78 -7.63 -7.77
C THR A 107 7.63 -9.14 -7.88
N SER A 108 7.21 -9.78 -6.78
CA SER A 108 6.81 -11.19 -6.76
C SER A 108 5.42 -11.36 -6.12
N PRO A 109 4.61 -12.35 -6.55
CA PRO A 109 3.36 -12.67 -5.89
C PRO A 109 3.62 -13.19 -4.47
N VAL A 110 2.85 -12.70 -3.49
CA VAL A 110 3.04 -13.06 -2.08
C VAL A 110 2.84 -14.57 -1.88
N GLU A 111 3.84 -15.24 -1.31
CA GLU A 111 3.77 -16.65 -0.95
C GLU A 111 3.18 -16.81 0.45
N VAL A 112 2.03 -17.47 0.54
CA VAL A 112 1.17 -17.41 1.74
C VAL A 112 1.37 -18.60 2.68
N ASP A 113 1.93 -19.71 2.19
CA ASP A 113 2.05 -20.95 2.97
C ASP A 113 2.86 -20.76 4.26
N SER A 114 3.83 -19.84 4.26
CA SER A 114 4.65 -19.50 5.44
C SER A 114 3.97 -18.51 6.41
N LEU A 115 3.00 -17.70 5.93
CA LEU A 115 2.44 -16.57 6.70
C LEU A 115 1.24 -16.97 7.56
N LEU A 116 0.61 -18.10 7.25
CA LEU A 116 -0.55 -18.64 7.96
C LEU A 116 -0.21 -19.50 9.19
N ILE A 117 1.05 -19.93 9.34
CA ILE A 117 1.45 -20.88 10.40
C ILE A 117 1.44 -20.23 11.80
N SER A 118 1.51 -18.90 11.91
CA SER A 118 1.66 -18.21 13.19
C SER A 118 0.38 -18.04 14.01
N ASP A 119 -0.82 -18.20 13.42
CA ASP A 119 -2.10 -17.95 14.10
C ASP A 119 -2.70 -19.23 14.75
N HIS A 120 -2.02 -20.38 14.67
CA HIS A 120 -2.53 -21.68 15.13
C HIS A 120 -1.83 -22.31 16.34
N ALA A 121 -0.99 -21.58 17.09
CA ALA A 121 -0.58 -22.08 18.41
C ALA A 121 -1.78 -21.99 19.37
N PRO A 122 -2.38 -23.11 19.84
CA PRO A 122 -3.32 -23.04 20.94
C PRO A 122 -2.50 -22.66 22.18
N ALA A 123 -2.92 -21.61 22.89
CA ALA A 123 -2.36 -21.31 24.20
C ALA A 123 -2.38 -22.58 25.07
N PRO A 124 -1.30 -22.95 25.78
CA PRO A 124 -1.34 -24.08 26.67
C PRO A 124 -2.38 -23.78 27.75
N ALA A 125 -3.39 -24.64 27.87
CA ALA A 125 -4.35 -24.57 28.95
C ALA A 125 -3.60 -24.73 30.27
N SER A 126 -3.35 -23.61 30.96
CA SER A 126 -2.89 -23.60 32.34
C SER A 126 -4.02 -24.11 33.24
N SER A 127 -3.93 -25.40 33.47
CA SER A 127 -4.22 -26.14 34.69
C SER A 127 -4.66 -25.32 35.92
N LEU A 128 -5.73 -25.83 36.54
CA LEU A 128 -6.04 -25.83 37.98
C LEU A 128 -6.39 -24.49 38.65
N ASN A 129 -7.68 -24.31 38.90
CA ASN A 129 -8.09 -24.22 40.31
C ASN A 129 -9.44 -24.91 40.54
N ARG A 130 -9.37 -25.99 41.32
CA ARG A 130 -10.47 -26.85 41.73
C ARG A 130 -10.77 -26.50 43.18
N ASN A 131 -11.85 -25.78 43.47
CA ASN A 131 -12.43 -25.79 44.80
C ASN A 131 -13.91 -26.16 44.72
N THR A 132 -14.20 -27.21 45.48
CA THR A 132 -15.43 -27.99 45.57
C THR A 132 -16.30 -27.49 46.72
N SER A 133 -17.61 -27.37 46.50
CA SER A 133 -18.69 -27.82 47.41
C SER A 133 -20.01 -27.30 46.84
N SER A 134 -20.85 -28.15 46.22
CA SER A 134 -21.79 -29.05 46.87
C SER A 134 -22.68 -28.35 47.91
N VAL A 135 -23.82 -27.79 47.49
CA VAL A 135 -25.12 -28.05 48.13
C VAL A 135 -26.21 -28.05 47.05
N ARG A 136 -27.12 -29.01 47.16
CA ARG A 136 -28.29 -29.27 46.31
C ARG A 136 -29.51 -28.45 46.77
N SER A 137 -30.51 -28.43 45.89
CA SER A 137 -31.96 -28.36 46.14
C SER A 137 -32.66 -27.01 45.97
N SER A 138 -33.33 -26.92 44.82
CA SER A 138 -34.79 -26.74 44.63
C SER A 138 -35.68 -26.47 45.85
N ASN A 139 -36.48 -25.39 45.74
CA ASN A 139 -37.96 -25.28 45.87
C ASN A 139 -38.31 -23.79 46.02
N GLU A 140 -39.10 -23.19 45.13
CA GLU A 140 -40.58 -23.00 45.19
C GLU A 140 -41.07 -22.06 46.31
N PHE A 141 -41.79 -21.02 45.86
CA PHE A 141 -42.88 -20.19 46.44
C PHE A 141 -43.30 -20.53 47.90
N ASP A 142 -43.56 -19.57 48.81
CA ASP A 142 -44.64 -18.57 48.74
C ASP A 142 -44.61 -17.60 49.97
N GLN A 143 -45.27 -16.45 49.82
CA GLN A 143 -46.00 -15.61 50.81
C GLN A 143 -45.38 -15.00 52.09
N GLU A 144 -45.30 -13.66 52.04
CA GLU A 144 -45.94 -12.62 52.88
C GLU A 144 -45.92 -12.56 54.43
N GLU A 145 -45.65 -11.32 54.86
CA GLU A 145 -46.18 -10.53 56.01
C GLU A 145 -45.48 -10.50 57.40
N VAL A 146 -44.94 -9.29 57.65
CA VAL A 146 -45.05 -8.42 58.86
C VAL A 146 -44.24 -8.69 60.13
N GLY A 147 -43.39 -7.71 60.45
CA GLY A 147 -43.51 -6.99 61.73
C GLY A 147 -42.23 -6.84 62.58
N GLY A 148 -41.77 -5.59 62.77
CA GLY A 148 -41.27 -5.14 64.07
C GLY A 148 -39.80 -4.69 64.18
N GLY A 149 -39.58 -3.38 64.00
CA GLY A 149 -38.89 -2.46 64.93
C GLY A 149 -37.44 -2.72 65.38
N GLY A 150 -36.57 -1.73 65.18
CA GLY A 150 -35.33 -1.58 65.97
C GLY A 150 -34.29 -0.66 65.33
N ASP A 151 -34.29 0.61 65.75
CA ASP A 151 -33.27 1.63 65.52
C ASP A 151 -31.84 1.13 65.84
N HIS A 152 -30.87 1.40 64.97
CA HIS A 152 -29.55 1.90 65.39
C HIS A 152 -28.73 2.46 64.23
N VAL A 153 -28.32 3.71 64.42
CA VAL A 153 -27.42 4.52 63.61
C VAL A 153 -25.98 4.02 63.67
N ASP A 154 -25.28 3.93 62.53
CA ASP A 154 -23.99 4.61 62.33
C ASP A 154 -23.35 4.39 60.93
N ALA A 155 -22.88 5.51 60.38
CA ALA A 155 -21.67 5.73 59.56
C ALA A 155 -21.44 5.01 58.20
N LEU A 156 -21.62 5.82 57.13
CA LEU A 156 -20.71 6.11 56.01
C LEU A 156 -20.09 4.96 55.17
N ASP A 157 -20.60 4.75 53.95
CA ASP A 157 -19.80 4.90 52.70
C ASP A 157 -20.73 4.90 51.44
N PRO A 158 -20.47 5.71 50.38
CA PRO A 158 -21.35 5.78 49.22
C PRO A 158 -21.19 4.57 48.29
N ILE A 159 -22.26 3.80 48.14
CA ILE A 159 -22.37 2.73 47.13
C ILE A 159 -22.33 3.37 45.74
N GLN A 160 -21.24 3.10 45.03
CA GLN A 160 -21.07 3.38 43.60
C GLN A 160 -22.20 2.73 42.82
N ARG A 161 -22.87 3.56 42.02
CA ARG A 161 -23.89 3.14 41.08
C ARG A 161 -23.30 2.11 40.12
N ALA A 162 -24.02 0.99 39.99
CA ALA A 162 -23.86 0.05 38.91
C ALA A 162 -24.11 0.79 37.60
N ASP A 163 -23.06 1.32 37.00
CA ASP A 163 -23.08 1.67 35.60
C ASP A 163 -22.83 0.40 34.81
N SER A 164 -23.74 0.17 33.89
CA SER A 164 -23.77 -1.00 33.04
C SER A 164 -22.43 -1.04 32.33
N SER A 165 -21.64 -2.09 32.57
CA SER A 165 -20.43 -2.36 31.81
C SER A 165 -20.88 -2.57 30.37
N ASN A 166 -20.88 -1.45 29.64
CA ASN A 166 -21.00 -1.34 28.22
C ASN A 166 -20.06 -2.39 27.68
N SER A 167 -20.64 -3.46 27.13
CA SER A 167 -19.93 -4.39 26.27
C SER A 167 -19.52 -3.58 25.06
N SER A 168 -18.50 -2.74 25.24
CA SER A 168 -17.62 -2.30 24.18
C SER A 168 -17.09 -3.61 23.63
N ALA A 169 -17.76 -4.07 22.58
CA ALA A 169 -17.18 -4.96 21.63
C ALA A 169 -15.87 -4.28 21.26
N SER A 170 -14.80 -4.67 21.96
CA SER A 170 -13.45 -4.37 21.57
C SER A 170 -13.39 -4.88 20.15
N TYR A 171 -13.46 -3.95 19.20
CA TYR A 171 -12.99 -4.16 17.85
C TYR A 171 -11.72 -4.97 18.03
N ARG A 172 -11.75 -6.23 17.59
CA ARG A 172 -10.61 -7.14 17.74
C ARG A 172 -9.40 -6.36 17.26
N SER A 173 -8.43 -6.19 18.15
CA SER A 173 -7.25 -5.36 17.97
C SER A 173 -6.77 -5.36 16.52
N THR A 174 -6.43 -4.18 16.02
CA THR A 174 -5.64 -3.97 14.80
C THR A 174 -4.27 -4.69 14.85
N SER A 175 -3.94 -5.37 15.95
CA SER A 175 -2.77 -6.23 16.21
C SER A 175 -2.64 -7.47 15.29
N SER A 176 -3.33 -7.50 14.16
CA SER A 176 -3.25 -8.58 13.18
C SER A 176 -2.84 -8.14 11.78
N ILE A 177 -2.72 -6.82 11.53
CA ILE A 177 -2.11 -6.30 10.31
C ILE A 177 -0.62 -6.64 10.36
N ARG A 178 -0.12 -7.24 9.28
CA ARG A 178 1.28 -7.65 9.13
C ARG A 178 1.77 -7.14 7.78
N GLU A 179 2.35 -5.96 7.81
CA GLU A 179 3.02 -5.37 6.64
C GLU A 179 4.33 -6.13 6.39
N ILE A 180 4.57 -6.46 5.13
CA ILE A 180 5.81 -7.07 4.65
C ILE A 180 6.43 -6.15 3.60
N HIS A 181 7.76 -6.15 3.51
CA HIS A 181 8.45 -5.46 2.43
C HIS A 181 8.22 -6.21 1.12
N LEU A 182 7.44 -5.62 0.22
CA LEU A 182 7.11 -6.18 -1.10
C LEU A 182 8.22 -5.99 -2.12
N ILE A 183 9.06 -4.97 -1.91
CA ILE A 183 10.16 -4.54 -2.77
C ILE A 183 11.33 -4.16 -1.84
N PRO A 184 12.60 -4.45 -2.20
CA PRO A 184 13.76 -4.03 -1.43
C PRO A 184 13.87 -2.50 -1.27
N GLN A 185 14.40 -2.03 -0.14
CA GLN A 185 14.47 -0.60 0.18
C GLN A 185 15.27 0.22 -0.86
N GLU A 186 16.32 -0.36 -1.43
CA GLU A 186 17.14 0.28 -2.46
C GLU A 186 16.32 0.59 -3.72
N ALA A 187 15.55 -0.41 -4.20
CA ALA A 187 14.64 -0.23 -5.33
C ALA A 187 13.52 0.78 -5.00
N VAL A 188 13.02 0.82 -3.75
CA VAL A 188 12.06 1.85 -3.32
C VAL A 188 12.65 3.25 -3.41
N ALA A 189 13.91 3.44 -3.01
CA ALA A 189 14.58 4.75 -3.10
C ALA A 189 14.74 5.23 -4.55
N ASP A 190 15.01 4.30 -5.46
CA ASP A 190 15.09 4.59 -6.90
C ASP A 190 13.71 4.94 -7.48
N LEU A 191 12.70 4.14 -7.17
CA LEU A 191 11.30 4.42 -7.55
C LEU A 191 10.83 5.78 -7.02
N GLN A 192 11.16 6.13 -5.78
CA GLN A 192 10.84 7.44 -5.21
C GLN A 192 11.52 8.58 -5.98
N SER A 193 12.81 8.41 -6.31
CA SER A 193 13.59 9.40 -7.06
C SER A 193 13.05 9.64 -8.47
N ILE A 194 12.56 8.58 -9.12
CA ILE A 194 11.90 8.65 -10.43
C ILE A 194 10.52 9.29 -10.30
N ALA A 195 9.67 8.79 -9.39
CA ALA A 195 8.30 9.26 -9.20
C ALA A 195 8.25 10.76 -8.91
N LYS A 196 9.15 11.26 -8.05
CA LYS A 196 9.28 12.69 -7.75
C LYS A 196 9.48 13.53 -9.01
N ARG A 197 10.34 13.08 -9.93
CA ARG A 197 10.66 13.79 -11.19
C ARG A 197 9.56 13.67 -12.23
N MET A 198 8.91 12.52 -12.33
CA MET A 198 7.74 12.36 -13.20
C MET A 198 6.62 13.29 -12.77
N ILE A 199 6.33 13.34 -11.46
CA ILE A 199 5.24 14.15 -10.91
C ILE A 199 5.55 15.64 -11.02
N SER A 200 6.79 16.08 -10.77
CA SER A 200 7.18 17.49 -10.95
C SER A 200 7.09 17.96 -12.40
N ALA A 201 7.24 17.06 -13.37
CA ALA A 201 7.04 17.34 -14.79
C ALA A 201 5.58 17.24 -15.26
N GLY A 202 4.63 16.86 -14.39
CA GLY A 202 3.22 16.71 -14.75
C GLY A 202 2.81 15.32 -15.26
N TYR A 203 3.67 14.31 -15.13
CA TYR A 203 3.45 12.92 -15.58
C TYR A 203 2.91 12.01 -14.46
N LEU A 204 2.07 12.57 -13.57
CA LEU A 204 1.47 11.84 -12.44
C LEU A 204 0.63 10.66 -12.91
N ARG A 205 -0.16 10.85 -13.97
CA ARG A 205 -1.10 9.84 -14.46
C ARG A 205 -0.35 8.63 -15.02
N GLU A 206 0.68 8.88 -15.80
CA GLU A 206 1.57 7.88 -16.40
C GLU A 206 2.28 7.09 -15.29
N CYS A 207 2.84 7.78 -14.28
CA CYS A 207 3.47 7.15 -13.13
C CYS A 207 2.52 6.20 -12.38
N ILE A 208 1.30 6.64 -12.06
CA ILE A 208 0.28 5.80 -11.41
C ILE A 208 -0.13 4.62 -12.30
N GLN A 209 -0.29 4.83 -13.61
CA GLN A 209 -0.66 3.78 -14.55
C GLN A 209 0.41 2.68 -14.64
N VAL A 210 1.69 3.06 -14.69
CA VAL A 210 2.78 2.07 -14.69
C VAL A 210 2.78 1.28 -13.40
N TYR A 211 2.74 1.96 -12.25
CA TYR A 211 2.66 1.29 -10.95
C TYR A 211 1.50 0.30 -10.90
N GLY A 212 0.29 0.80 -11.18
CA GLY A 212 -0.93 0.01 -11.17
C GLY A 212 -0.86 -1.17 -12.13
N SER A 213 -0.32 -1.00 -13.34
CA SER A 213 -0.20 -2.08 -14.32
C SER A 213 0.65 -3.26 -13.83
N VAL A 214 1.80 -2.98 -13.18
CA VAL A 214 2.72 -4.01 -12.70
C VAL A 214 2.20 -4.62 -11.39
N ARG A 215 1.86 -3.78 -10.41
CA ARG A 215 1.47 -4.23 -9.07
C ARG A 215 0.13 -4.94 -9.05
N LYS A 216 -0.85 -4.51 -9.86
CA LYS A 216 -2.14 -5.20 -10.00
C LYS A 216 -1.97 -6.61 -10.53
N SER A 217 -1.08 -6.82 -11.50
CA SER A 217 -0.78 -8.17 -12.01
C SER A 217 -0.25 -9.09 -10.90
N ALA A 218 0.61 -8.57 -10.01
CA ALA A 218 1.15 -9.32 -8.89
C ALA A 218 0.11 -9.61 -7.78
N VAL A 219 -0.75 -8.63 -7.48
CA VAL A 219 -1.89 -8.82 -6.58
C VAL A 219 -2.86 -9.86 -7.14
N ASP A 220 -3.21 -9.78 -8.42
CA ASP A 220 -4.06 -10.76 -9.11
C ASP A 220 -3.43 -12.17 -9.10
N ALA A 221 -2.12 -12.27 -9.31
CA ALA A 221 -1.39 -13.53 -9.20
C ALA A 221 -1.46 -14.09 -7.77
N SER A 222 -1.31 -13.24 -6.75
CA SER A 222 -1.44 -13.63 -5.34
C SER A 222 -2.86 -14.13 -5.03
N PHE A 223 -3.89 -13.48 -5.58
CA PHE A 223 -5.28 -13.93 -5.47
C PHE A 223 -5.50 -15.31 -6.09
N ARG A 224 -4.94 -15.56 -7.27
CA ARG A 224 -4.99 -16.89 -7.91
C ARG A 224 -4.30 -17.95 -7.06
N ARG A 225 -3.15 -17.66 -6.44
CA ARG A 225 -2.42 -18.57 -5.55
C ARG A 225 -3.21 -18.90 -4.28
N LEU A 226 -3.87 -17.89 -3.70
CA LEU A 226 -4.81 -18.06 -2.59
C LEU A 226 -6.05 -18.90 -2.98
N GLY A 227 -6.29 -19.04 -4.28
CA GLY A 227 -7.46 -19.69 -4.88
C GLY A 227 -8.75 -18.98 -4.54
N ILE A 228 -8.72 -17.66 -4.59
CA ILE A 228 -9.91 -16.84 -4.65
C ILE A 228 -10.45 -16.97 -6.07
N GLU A 229 -11.51 -17.75 -6.22
CA GLU A 229 -12.19 -17.96 -7.48
C GLU A 229 -13.23 -16.85 -7.74
N LYS A 230 -13.46 -16.53 -9.01
CA LYS A 230 -14.61 -15.72 -9.42
C LYS A 230 -15.81 -16.66 -9.55
N LEU A 231 -16.68 -16.65 -8.55
CA LEU A 231 -17.91 -17.43 -8.56
C LEU A 231 -19.10 -16.49 -8.65
N SER A 232 -20.01 -16.79 -9.56
CA SER A 232 -21.30 -16.10 -9.63
C SER A 232 -22.25 -16.63 -8.55
N ILE A 233 -23.31 -15.88 -8.28
CA ILE A 233 -24.40 -16.32 -7.41
C ILE A 233 -24.99 -17.65 -7.91
N GLY A 234 -25.12 -17.81 -9.24
CA GLY A 234 -25.63 -19.04 -9.86
C GLY A 234 -24.71 -20.24 -9.63
N ASP A 235 -23.39 -20.05 -9.69
CA ASP A 235 -22.42 -21.11 -9.41
C ASP A 235 -22.53 -21.54 -7.94
N ILE A 236 -22.62 -20.57 -7.03
CA ILE A 236 -22.77 -20.83 -5.59
C ILE A 236 -24.06 -21.58 -5.29
N GLN A 237 -25.18 -21.25 -5.94
CA GLN A 237 -26.45 -21.95 -5.71
C GLN A 237 -26.44 -23.40 -6.18
N ARG A 238 -25.64 -23.72 -7.21
CA ARG A 238 -25.54 -25.08 -7.78
C ARG A 238 -24.58 -25.99 -7.02
N LEU A 239 -23.70 -25.45 -6.19
CA LEU A 239 -22.74 -26.24 -5.43
C LEU A 239 -23.42 -27.03 -4.30
N GLU A 240 -23.00 -28.27 -4.11
CA GLU A 240 -23.35 -29.03 -2.90
C GLU A 240 -22.76 -28.37 -1.65
N TRP A 241 -23.39 -28.62 -0.49
CA TRP A 241 -22.99 -27.97 0.77
C TRP A 241 -21.53 -28.25 1.14
N GLU A 242 -21.06 -29.50 1.02
CA GLU A 242 -19.70 -29.88 1.39
C GLU A 242 -18.63 -29.14 0.54
N ALA A 243 -18.88 -29.04 -0.77
CA ALA A 243 -18.02 -28.29 -1.69
C ALA A 243 -18.04 -26.78 -1.37
N LEU A 244 -19.23 -26.24 -1.06
CA LEU A 244 -19.37 -24.84 -0.69
C LEU A 244 -18.66 -24.52 0.64
N GLU A 245 -18.84 -25.35 1.66
CA GLU A 245 -18.21 -25.18 2.96
C GLU A 245 -16.68 -25.16 2.83
N THR A 246 -16.12 -26.04 2.01
CA THR A 246 -14.69 -26.05 1.69
C THR A 246 -14.24 -24.74 1.06
N LYS A 247 -15.02 -24.19 0.12
CA LYS A 247 -14.75 -22.89 -0.51
C LYS A 247 -14.89 -21.73 0.47
N ILE A 248 -15.88 -21.73 1.37
CA ILE A 248 -16.04 -20.73 2.43
C ILE A 248 -14.81 -20.75 3.36
N ARG A 249 -14.37 -21.93 3.83
CA ARG A 249 -13.17 -22.07 4.68
C ARG A 249 -11.90 -21.58 3.97
N ARG A 250 -11.77 -21.84 2.66
CA ARG A 250 -10.66 -21.30 1.85
C ARG A 250 -10.75 -19.79 1.73
N TRP A 251 -11.93 -19.25 1.42
CA TRP A 251 -12.16 -17.81 1.29
C TRP A 251 -11.87 -17.07 2.60
N ILE A 252 -12.30 -17.58 3.76
CA ILE A 252 -12.01 -16.94 5.07
C ILE A 252 -10.50 -16.82 5.29
N ARG A 253 -9.73 -17.87 4.99
CA ARG A 253 -8.26 -17.84 5.11
C ARG A 253 -7.65 -16.85 4.13
N ALA A 254 -8.08 -16.88 2.88
CA ALA A 254 -7.59 -15.98 1.84
C ALA A 254 -7.92 -14.51 2.15
N ALA A 255 -9.15 -14.21 2.57
CA ALA A 255 -9.61 -12.87 2.93
C ALA A 255 -8.78 -12.27 4.08
N ARG A 256 -8.44 -13.08 5.09
CA ARG A 256 -7.55 -12.63 6.18
C ARG A 256 -6.18 -12.23 5.65
N VAL A 257 -5.60 -13.03 4.76
CA VAL A 257 -4.28 -12.73 4.15
C VAL A 257 -4.37 -11.50 3.26
N CYS A 258 -5.40 -11.39 2.42
CA CYS A 258 -5.60 -10.24 1.55
C CYS A 258 -5.67 -8.94 2.35
N VAL A 259 -6.55 -8.89 3.36
CA VAL A 259 -6.79 -7.66 4.13
C VAL A 259 -5.62 -7.33 5.06
N ARG A 260 -5.08 -8.33 5.77
CA ARG A 260 -4.09 -8.08 6.84
C ARG A 260 -2.66 -7.97 6.32
N ILE A 261 -2.34 -8.59 5.20
CA ILE A 261 -0.97 -8.65 4.67
C ILE A 261 -0.92 -7.97 3.32
N LEU A 262 -1.62 -8.50 2.32
CA LEU A 262 -1.43 -8.07 0.93
C LEU A 262 -1.81 -6.60 0.72
N PHE A 263 -3.02 -6.21 1.12
CA PHE A 263 -3.51 -4.84 0.96
C PHE A 263 -2.79 -3.86 1.90
N ALA A 264 -2.49 -4.27 3.13
CA ALA A 264 -1.72 -3.45 4.05
C ALA A 264 -0.31 -3.17 3.52
N SER A 265 0.38 -4.20 3.04
CA SER A 265 1.72 -4.07 2.47
C SER A 265 1.71 -3.26 1.18
N GLU A 266 0.67 -3.42 0.34
CA GLU A 266 0.53 -2.63 -0.89
C GLU A 266 0.28 -1.15 -0.56
N LYS A 267 -0.55 -0.84 0.44
CA LYS A 267 -0.74 0.53 0.92
C LYS A 267 0.58 1.11 1.44
N LYS A 268 1.34 0.33 2.21
CA LYS A 268 2.64 0.72 2.73
C LYS A 268 3.65 1.01 1.61
N LEU A 269 3.69 0.18 0.58
CA LEU A 269 4.56 0.39 -0.59
C LEU A 269 4.21 1.68 -1.34
N CYS A 270 2.92 1.97 -1.52
CA CYS A 270 2.49 3.26 -2.09
C CYS A 270 2.95 4.44 -1.23
N GLU A 271 2.78 4.35 0.10
CA GLU A 271 3.23 5.41 1.02
C GLU A 271 4.74 5.63 0.94
N ASP A 272 5.52 4.55 0.83
CA ASP A 272 6.99 4.64 0.79
C ASP A 272 7.48 5.24 -0.53
N ILE A 273 6.92 4.84 -1.68
CA ILE A 273 7.32 5.36 -3.01
C ILE A 273 6.90 6.82 -3.19
N PHE A 274 5.70 7.19 -2.73
CA PHE A 274 5.15 8.54 -2.91
C PHE A 274 5.33 9.43 -1.67
N TYR A 275 6.20 9.02 -0.75
CA TYR A 275 6.47 9.74 0.49
C TYR A 275 6.87 11.20 0.21
N GLY A 276 6.21 12.13 0.90
CA GLY A 276 6.49 13.56 0.79
C GLY A 276 5.92 14.26 -0.46
N ILE A 277 5.21 13.55 -1.34
CA ILE A 277 4.60 14.13 -2.55
C ILE A 277 3.12 14.47 -2.30
N GLY A 278 2.42 13.69 -1.46
CA GLY A 278 1.08 13.98 -0.96
C GLY A 278 0.22 12.73 -0.78
N THR A 279 -0.63 12.71 0.27
CA THR A 279 -1.43 11.53 0.66
C THR A 279 -2.61 11.20 -0.27
N ALA A 280 -2.87 12.02 -1.29
CA ALA A 280 -3.88 11.71 -2.29
C ALA A 280 -3.32 10.83 -3.41
N ILE A 281 -2.01 10.88 -3.63
CA ILE A 281 -1.34 10.20 -4.75
C ILE A 281 -1.13 8.72 -4.43
N ASP A 282 -0.60 8.41 -3.25
CA ASP A 282 -0.48 7.06 -2.71
C ASP A 282 -1.87 6.39 -2.55
N ASP A 283 -2.90 7.12 -2.13
CA ASP A 283 -4.29 6.62 -2.10
C ASP A 283 -4.80 6.26 -3.50
N ALA A 284 -4.59 7.13 -4.49
CA ALA A 284 -4.98 6.84 -5.88
C ALA A 284 -4.24 5.61 -6.43
N CYS A 285 -2.94 5.51 -6.13
CA CYS A 285 -2.09 4.41 -6.57
C CYS A 285 -2.48 3.07 -5.93
N PHE A 286 -2.79 3.09 -4.63
CA PHE A 286 -3.33 1.95 -3.90
C PHE A 286 -4.67 1.50 -4.47
N MET A 287 -5.58 2.44 -4.73
CA MET A 287 -6.91 2.16 -5.28
C MET A 287 -6.85 1.56 -6.69
N GLU A 288 -5.97 2.06 -7.55
CA GLU A 288 -5.75 1.51 -8.91
C GLU A 288 -5.38 0.02 -8.86
N THR A 289 -4.61 -0.36 -7.83
CA THR A 289 -4.09 -1.71 -7.64
C THR A 289 -5.10 -2.65 -6.98
N VAL A 290 -5.73 -2.21 -5.89
CA VAL A 290 -6.49 -3.09 -4.98
C VAL A 290 -8.00 -3.11 -5.23
N LYS A 291 -8.57 -2.09 -5.90
CA LYS A 291 -10.03 -1.97 -6.08
C LYS A 291 -10.66 -3.22 -6.73
N GLY A 292 -10.08 -3.70 -7.82
CA GLY A 292 -10.58 -4.89 -8.53
C GLY A 292 -10.55 -6.16 -7.67
N PRO A 293 -9.37 -6.53 -7.11
CA PRO A 293 -9.24 -7.63 -6.18
C PRO A 293 -10.17 -7.53 -4.95
N ALA A 294 -10.33 -6.34 -4.37
CA ALA A 294 -11.23 -6.12 -3.24
C ALA A 294 -12.70 -6.37 -3.61
N ILE A 295 -13.16 -5.85 -4.76
CA ILE A 295 -14.51 -6.14 -5.28
C ILE A 295 -14.69 -7.64 -5.48
N GLN A 296 -13.73 -8.34 -6.08
CA GLN A 296 -13.81 -9.79 -6.26
C GLN A 296 -13.93 -10.52 -4.92
N LEU A 297 -13.18 -10.11 -3.90
CA LEU A 297 -13.23 -10.71 -2.57
C LEU A 297 -14.62 -10.55 -1.94
N PHE A 298 -15.22 -9.36 -2.03
CA PHE A 298 -16.53 -9.07 -1.45
C PHE A 298 -17.69 -9.68 -2.23
N ASN A 299 -17.60 -9.77 -3.56
CA ASN A 299 -18.63 -10.40 -4.39
C ASN A 299 -18.88 -11.86 -3.99
N PHE A 300 -17.84 -12.60 -3.58
CA PHE A 300 -18.03 -13.96 -3.05
C PHE A 300 -18.84 -13.94 -1.76
N ALA A 301 -18.50 -13.07 -0.80
CA ALA A 301 -19.23 -12.95 0.46
C ALA A 301 -20.70 -12.53 0.25
N GLU A 302 -20.93 -11.57 -0.65
CA GLU A 302 -22.27 -11.13 -1.04
C GLU A 302 -23.08 -12.30 -1.62
N ALA A 303 -22.50 -13.04 -2.57
CA ALA A 303 -23.17 -14.17 -3.20
C ALA A 303 -23.51 -15.29 -2.21
N ILE A 304 -22.67 -15.54 -1.20
CA ILE A 304 -22.98 -16.46 -0.09
C ILE A 304 -24.14 -15.91 0.75
N SER A 305 -24.11 -14.62 1.11
CA SER A 305 -25.12 -14.00 1.98
C SER A 305 -26.53 -13.99 1.36
N ILE A 306 -26.62 -13.89 0.03
CA ILE A 306 -27.89 -13.90 -0.71
C ILE A 306 -28.35 -15.34 -0.99
N SER A 307 -27.45 -16.32 -0.96
CA SER A 307 -27.80 -17.71 -1.23
C SER A 307 -28.79 -18.24 -0.18
N ARG A 308 -30.02 -18.54 -0.62
CA ARG A 308 -31.04 -19.13 0.24
C ARG A 308 -30.70 -20.60 0.47
N ARG A 309 -30.17 -20.93 1.64
CA ARG A 309 -30.00 -22.31 2.10
C ARG A 309 -30.72 -22.47 3.44
N SER A 310 -31.62 -23.43 3.51
CA SER A 310 -32.34 -23.81 4.72
C SER A 310 -31.37 -24.44 5.74
N PRO A 311 -31.62 -24.27 7.06
CA PRO A 311 -30.83 -24.92 8.12
C PRO A 311 -30.74 -26.44 7.97
#